data_AF-A0A397W903-F1
#
_entry.id   AF-A0A397W903-F1
#
_cell.length_a   1.000
_cell.length_b   1.000
_cell.length_c   1.000
_cell.angle_alpha   90.00
_cell.angle_beta   90.00
_cell.angle_gamma   90.00
#
_symmetry.space_group_name_H-M   'P 1'
#
loop_
_entity.id
_entity.type
_entity.pdbx_description
1 polymer ?
#
loop_
_entity_poly.entity_id
_entity_poly.type
_entity_poly.pdbx_seq_one_letter_code
_entity_poly.pdbx_strand_id
1 'polypeptide(L)'
;MPYSVHSPFCEHAFYLSVNNFHRVENPTVLYKTYPSQLITHDRALVLTWDIETHSTRGLEHVPYAKYKEDNIFMICITIHWKNNPKPLKQICLVDVESAQDPNWITIMCGNEKNLLKAFALCWRALAPDIELTFNGSKYDWLFVVERATQ
;
A
#
# COMPACT_ATOMS: atom_id res chain seq x y z
N MET A 1 -27.15 10.46 -16.18
CA MET A 1 -26.85 10.75 -14.76
C MET A 1 -25.98 11.99 -14.71
N PRO A 2 -26.22 12.96 -13.82
CA PRO A 2 -25.29 14.06 -13.64
C PRO A 2 -24.05 13.50 -12.91
N TYR A 3 -22.90 13.54 -13.59
CA TYR A 3 -21.66 12.91 -13.15
C TYR A 3 -20.94 13.78 -12.11
N SER A 4 -20.52 13.17 -11.00
CA SER A 4 -19.79 13.82 -9.90
C SER A 4 -18.50 14.47 -10.39
N VAL A 5 -18.34 15.76 -10.11
CA VAL A 5 -17.19 16.61 -10.47
C VAL A 5 -15.93 16.30 -9.65
N HIS A 6 -16.05 15.46 -8.62
CA HIS A 6 -14.94 15.10 -7.74
C HIS A 6 -14.78 13.58 -7.66
N SER A 7 -13.62 13.08 -8.08
CA SER A 7 -13.13 11.76 -7.67
C SER A 7 -12.56 11.88 -6.26
N PRO A 8 -12.98 11.06 -5.28
CA PRO A 8 -12.36 11.07 -3.96
C PRO A 8 -10.93 10.49 -3.96
N PHE A 9 -10.48 9.92 -5.09
CA PHE A 9 -9.21 9.20 -5.21
C PHE A 9 -8.14 9.96 -6.00
N CYS A 10 -8.52 10.99 -6.76
CA CYS A 10 -7.58 11.73 -7.62
C CYS A 10 -7.81 13.23 -7.45
N GLU A 11 -6.73 14.00 -7.36
CA GLU A 11 -6.78 15.47 -7.24
C GLU A 11 -7.43 16.13 -8.46
N HIS A 12 -7.23 15.52 -9.64
CA HIS A 12 -7.72 16.05 -10.90
C HIS A 12 -8.48 14.96 -11.67
N ALA A 13 -9.63 15.34 -12.22
CA ALA A 13 -10.42 14.52 -13.14
C ALA A 13 -10.64 15.32 -14.43
N PHE A 14 -10.28 14.72 -15.57
CA PHE A 14 -10.42 15.34 -16.88
C PHE A 14 -11.43 14.56 -17.72
N TYR A 15 -12.25 15.30 -18.47
CA TYR A 15 -13.18 14.72 -19.44
C TYR A 15 -12.67 15.02 -20.84
N LEU A 16 -12.29 13.98 -21.56
CA LEU A 16 -11.72 14.07 -22.89
C LEU A 16 -12.49 13.13 -23.83
N SER A 17 -12.76 13.58 -25.05
CA SER A 17 -13.24 12.68 -26.10
C SER A 17 -12.15 11.66 -26.41
N VAL A 18 -12.52 10.40 -26.60
CA VAL A 18 -11.57 9.37 -27.08
C VAL A 18 -10.92 9.77 -28.41
N ASN A 19 -11.63 10.56 -29.24
CA ASN A 19 -11.12 11.07 -30.50
C ASN A 19 -9.97 12.09 -30.34
N ASN A 20 -9.81 12.65 -29.14
CA ASN A 20 -8.70 13.56 -28.81
C ASN A 20 -7.46 12.81 -28.31
N PHE A 21 -7.53 11.48 -28.14
CA PHE A 21 -6.38 10.69 -27.74
C PHE A 21 -5.45 10.47 -28.94
N HIS A 22 -4.24 11.01 -28.85
CA HIS A 22 -3.20 10.82 -29.86
C HIS A 22 -1.97 10.21 -29.20
N ARG A 23 -1.46 9.12 -29.79
CA ARG A 23 -0.19 8.54 -29.36
C ARG A 23 0.93 9.54 -29.60
N VAL A 24 1.79 9.72 -28.60
CA VAL A 24 3.03 10.47 -28.77
C VAL A 24 4.06 9.55 -29.43
N GLU A 25 4.25 9.68 -30.75
CA GLU A 25 5.21 8.87 -31.52
C GLU A 25 6.67 9.23 -31.21
N ASN A 26 6.94 10.52 -30.93
CA ASN A 26 8.26 11.01 -30.58
C ASN A 26 8.23 11.74 -29.21
N PRO A 27 8.68 11.10 -28.12
CA PRO A 27 8.69 11.69 -26.78
C PRO A 27 9.50 12.99 -26.65
N THR A 28 10.45 13.23 -27.56
CA THR A 28 11.26 14.46 -27.54
C THR A 28 10.43 15.73 -27.74
N VAL A 29 9.24 15.61 -28.34
CA VAL A 29 8.28 16.72 -28.45
C VAL A 29 7.85 17.21 -27.06
N LEU A 30 7.73 16.30 -26.09
CA LEU A 30 7.35 16.65 -24.72
C LEU A 30 8.47 17.37 -23.97
N TYR A 31 9.74 17.10 -24.30
CA TYR A 31 10.89 17.73 -23.63
C TYR A 31 11.02 19.23 -23.91
N LYS A 32 10.37 19.73 -24.98
CA LYS A 32 10.29 21.17 -25.27
C LYS A 32 9.43 21.91 -24.25
N THR A 33 8.44 21.22 -23.68
CA THR A 33 7.42 21.80 -22.80
C THR A 33 7.63 21.40 -21.35
N TYR A 34 8.19 20.22 -21.10
CA TYR A 34 8.37 19.65 -19.76
C TYR A 34 9.82 19.21 -19.53
N PRO A 35 10.34 19.33 -18.30
CA PRO A 35 11.62 18.76 -17.91
C PRO A 35 11.73 17.27 -18.30
N SER A 36 12.82 16.89 -18.98
CA SER A 36 13.02 15.52 -19.47
C SER A 36 12.89 14.48 -18.34
N GLN A 37 13.41 14.77 -17.15
CA GLN A 37 13.33 13.87 -16.00
C GLN A 37 11.88 13.52 -15.59
N LEU A 38 10.92 14.44 -15.74
CA LEU A 38 9.50 14.18 -15.42
C LEU A 38 8.83 13.26 -16.44
N ILE A 39 9.36 13.20 -17.66
CA ILE A 39 8.85 12.37 -18.75
C ILE A 39 9.57 11.02 -18.78
N THR A 40 10.85 10.98 -18.43
CA THR A 40 11.68 9.75 -18.46
C THR A 40 11.45 8.87 -17.23
N HIS A 41 11.22 9.46 -16.05
CA HIS A 41 10.98 8.73 -14.82
C HIS A 41 9.62 9.13 -14.25
N ASP A 42 8.64 8.25 -14.44
CA ASP A 42 7.36 8.35 -13.77
C ASP A 42 7.59 8.34 -12.25
N ARG A 43 6.94 9.26 -11.53
CA ARG A 43 6.88 9.24 -10.07
C ARG A 43 5.77 8.29 -9.63
N ALA A 44 5.90 7.02 -9.99
CA ALA A 44 5.03 5.97 -9.49
C ALA A 44 5.40 5.67 -8.04
N LEU A 45 4.42 5.78 -7.15
CA LEU A 45 4.53 5.42 -5.75
C LEU A 45 4.32 3.90 -5.61
N VAL A 46 5.36 3.23 -5.14
CA VAL A 46 5.36 1.79 -4.90
C VAL A 46 5.19 1.55 -3.41
N LEU A 47 4.17 0.78 -3.04
CA LEU A 47 3.97 0.28 -1.68
C LEU A 47 4.31 -1.21 -1.64
N THR A 48 5.18 -1.56 -0.71
CA THR A 48 5.45 -2.96 -0.34
C THR A 48 5.02 -3.16 1.10
N TRP A 49 4.47 -4.33 1.40
CA TRP A 49 4.01 -4.65 2.74
C TRP A 49 4.04 -6.16 2.98
N ASP A 50 4.08 -6.52 4.25
CA ASP A 50 4.07 -7.90 4.73
C ASP A 50 3.42 -7.98 6.12
N ILE A 51 2.87 -9.14 6.47
CA ILE A 51 2.22 -9.39 7.77
C ILE A 51 3.02 -10.39 8.60
N GLU A 52 2.97 -10.21 9.92
CA GLU A 52 3.38 -11.26 10.85
C GLU A 52 2.17 -11.79 11.60
N THR A 53 2.05 -13.12 11.62
CA THR A 53 0.95 -13.83 12.23
C THR A 53 1.44 -14.69 13.38
N HIS A 54 0.58 -14.84 14.39
CA HIS A 54 0.83 -15.66 15.55
C HIS A 54 -0.33 -16.65 15.74
N SER A 55 -0.03 -17.84 16.25
CA SER A 55 -1.03 -18.86 16.59
C SER A 55 -0.80 -19.40 17.99
N THR A 56 -1.85 -19.44 18.80
CA THR A 56 -1.83 -20.16 20.09
C THR A 56 -2.17 -21.64 19.95
N ARG A 57 -2.34 -22.18 18.74
CA ARG A 57 -2.74 -23.59 18.51
C ARG A 57 -1.58 -24.58 18.63
N GLY A 58 -0.33 -24.10 18.60
CA GLY A 58 0.88 -24.94 18.64
C GLY A 58 1.80 -24.70 17.45
N LEU A 59 3.07 -25.10 17.58
CA LEU A 59 4.12 -24.83 16.58
C LEU A 59 3.94 -25.66 15.29
N GLU A 60 3.19 -26.76 15.33
CA GLU A 60 2.86 -27.55 14.14
C GLU A 60 1.82 -26.90 13.22
N HIS A 61 1.21 -25.79 13.64
CA HIS A 61 0.11 -25.17 12.92
C HIS A 61 0.53 -23.84 12.29
N VAL A 62 0.45 -23.78 10.97
CA VAL A 62 0.52 -22.51 10.24
C VAL A 62 -0.71 -21.66 10.60
N PRO A 63 -0.56 -20.36 10.90
CA PRO A 63 -1.68 -19.48 11.19
C PRO A 63 -2.60 -19.31 9.97
N TYR A 64 -3.92 -19.36 10.20
CA TYR A 64 -4.97 -19.07 9.21
C TYR A 64 -6.10 -18.23 9.84
N ALA A 65 -6.55 -17.19 9.13
CA ALA A 65 -7.50 -16.20 9.64
C ALA A 65 -8.85 -16.76 10.14
N LYS A 66 -9.28 -17.92 9.63
CA LYS A 66 -10.51 -18.60 10.06
C LYS A 66 -10.49 -19.07 11.51
N TYR A 67 -9.31 -19.27 12.09
CA TYR A 67 -9.14 -19.68 13.48
C TYR A 67 -9.05 -18.45 14.37
N LYS A 68 -9.79 -18.44 15.49
CA LYS A 68 -9.82 -17.29 16.41
C LYS A 68 -8.52 -17.13 17.20
N GLU A 69 -7.81 -18.24 17.34
CA GLU A 69 -6.51 -18.40 17.99
C GLU A 69 -5.36 -17.85 17.14
N ASP A 70 -5.63 -17.53 15.88
CA ASP A 70 -4.64 -17.03 14.93
C ASP A 70 -4.92 -15.55 14.65
N ASN A 71 -3.90 -14.70 14.85
CA ASN A 71 -4.04 -13.26 14.72
C ASN A 71 -2.87 -12.63 13.96
N ILE A 72 -3.12 -11.47 13.35
CA ILE A 72 -2.08 -10.57 12.87
C ILE A 72 -1.64 -9.72 14.06
N PHE A 73 -0.33 -9.70 14.34
CA PHE A 73 0.23 -8.87 15.42
C PHE A 73 1.15 -7.76 14.89
N MET A 74 1.59 -7.86 13.63
CA MET A 74 2.41 -6.83 12.99
C MET A 74 2.10 -6.72 11.49
N ILE A 75 2.18 -5.51 10.97
CA ILE A 75 2.21 -5.22 9.53
C ILE A 75 3.32 -4.21 9.26
N CYS A 76 4.25 -4.57 8.39
CA CYS A 76 5.31 -3.68 7.95
C CYS A 76 4.99 -3.13 6.56
N ILE A 77 5.24 -1.84 6.35
CA ILE A 77 4.98 -1.12 5.10
C ILE A 77 6.23 -0.34 4.73
N THR A 78 6.69 -0.45 3.49
CA THR A 78 7.70 0.46 2.94
C THR A 78 7.23 1.10 1.64
N ILE A 79 7.48 2.39 1.53
CA ILE A 79 6.99 3.24 0.44
C ILE A 79 8.18 3.80 -0.32
N HIS A 80 8.17 3.67 -1.65
CA HIS A 80 9.29 4.04 -2.51
C HIS A 80 8.80 4.81 -3.74
N TRP A 81 9.64 5.68 -4.28
CA TRP A 81 9.52 6.02 -5.70
C TRP A 81 10.09 4.86 -6.50
N LYS A 82 9.37 4.37 -7.51
CA LYS A 82 9.74 3.23 -8.37
C LYS A 82 11.22 3.18 -8.77
N ASN A 83 11.81 4.33 -9.08
CA ASN A 83 13.19 4.45 -9.58
C ASN A 83 14.20 4.94 -8.51
N ASN A 84 13.82 4.95 -7.23
CA ASN A 84 14.69 5.38 -6.13
C ASN A 84 15.02 4.20 -5.20
N PRO A 85 16.30 3.88 -4.98
CA PRO A 85 16.69 2.78 -4.09
C PRO A 85 16.43 3.05 -2.61
N LYS A 86 16.16 4.31 -2.22
CA LYS A 86 15.89 4.67 -0.83
C LYS A 86 14.38 4.80 -0.59
N PRO A 87 13.84 4.16 0.46
CA PRO A 87 12.46 4.35 0.85
C PRO A 87 12.19 5.80 1.23
N LEU A 88 10.98 6.26 0.91
CA LEU A 88 10.43 7.53 1.38
C LEU A 88 9.99 7.44 2.84
N LYS A 89 9.34 6.34 3.19
CA LYS A 89 8.82 6.05 4.52
C LYS A 89 8.84 4.54 4.76
N GLN A 90 9.07 4.19 6.02
CA GLN A 90 9.01 2.83 6.54
C GLN A 90 8.15 2.87 7.79
N ILE A 91 7.08 2.07 7.83
CA ILE A 91 6.08 2.08 8.89
C ILE A 91 5.93 0.66 9.41
N CYS A 92 6.00 0.51 10.73
CA CYS A 92 5.77 -0.76 11.42
C CYS A 92 4.52 -0.60 12.30
N LEU A 93 3.43 -1.27 11.96
CA LEU A 93 2.21 -1.30 12.76
C LEU A 93 2.26 -2.53 13.65
N VAL A 94 2.11 -2.37 14.96
CA VAL A 94 2.24 -3.48 15.93
C VAL A 94 1.14 -3.42 16.98
N ASP A 95 0.62 -4.57 17.42
CA ASP A 95 -0.33 -4.63 18.53
C ASP A 95 0.31 -5.07 19.87
N VAL A 96 1.55 -5.55 19.84
CA VAL A 96 2.37 -5.90 21.01
C VAL A 96 3.52 -4.92 21.23
N GLU A 97 3.94 -4.77 22.48
CA GLU A 97 5.07 -3.90 22.85
C GLU A 97 6.33 -4.33 22.09
N SER A 98 6.91 -3.39 21.35
CA SER A 98 8.02 -3.64 20.44
C SER A 98 9.07 -2.54 20.60
N ALA A 99 10.35 -2.92 20.49
CA ALA A 99 11.43 -1.95 20.49
C ALA A 99 11.33 -1.03 19.26
N GLN A 100 11.66 0.25 19.43
CA GLN A 100 11.67 1.20 18.33
C GLN A 100 12.98 1.08 17.53
N ASP A 101 12.86 1.08 16.20
CA ASP A 101 13.98 1.28 15.29
C ASP A 101 13.96 2.74 14.81
N PRO A 102 15.05 3.51 14.92
CA PRO A 102 15.09 4.91 14.51
C PRO A 102 14.83 5.15 13.02
N ASN A 103 14.95 4.12 12.18
CA ASN A 103 14.67 4.20 10.74
C ASN A 103 13.19 3.94 10.40
N TRP A 104 12.41 3.47 11.36
CA TRP A 104 11.01 3.10 11.16
C TRP A 104 10.09 3.97 12.01
N ILE A 105 8.93 4.28 11.43
CA ILE A 105 7.81 4.84 12.19
C ILE A 105 7.07 3.65 12.80
N THR A 106 7.33 3.34 14.06
CA THR A 106 6.61 2.30 14.79
C THR A 106 5.34 2.86 15.42
N ILE A 107 4.18 2.28 15.08
CA ILE A 107 2.86 2.67 15.58
C ILE A 107 2.29 1.53 16.42
N MET A 108 2.13 1.80 17.71
CA MET A 108 1.49 0.91 18.68
C MET A 108 -0.04 1.00 18.54
N CYS A 109 -0.68 -0.05 18.04
CA CYS A 109 -2.12 -0.10 17.78
C CYS A 109 -2.94 -0.67 18.97
N GLY A 110 -2.29 -1.44 19.85
CA GLY A 110 -2.85 -2.00 21.09
C GLY A 110 -3.84 -3.15 20.93
N ASN A 111 -4.29 -3.46 19.71
CA ASN A 111 -4.98 -4.69 19.34
C ASN A 111 -5.02 -4.84 17.81
N GLU A 112 -5.24 -6.07 17.34
CA GLU A 112 -5.38 -6.42 15.92
C GLU A 112 -6.41 -5.55 15.18
N LYS A 113 -7.57 -5.27 15.77
CA LYS A 113 -8.62 -4.46 15.12
C LYS A 113 -8.13 -3.04 14.78
N ASN A 114 -7.41 -2.41 15.69
CA ASN A 114 -6.83 -1.09 15.46
C ASN A 114 -5.66 -1.16 14.48
N LEU A 115 -4.89 -2.25 14.51
CA LEU A 115 -3.80 -2.51 13.55
C LEU A 115 -4.35 -2.59 12.12
N LEU A 116 -5.43 -3.35 11.88
CA LEU A 116 -6.07 -3.45 10.57
C LEU A 116 -6.67 -2.11 10.11
N LYS A 117 -7.24 -1.33 11.03
CA LYS A 117 -7.71 0.04 10.72
C LYS A 117 -6.57 0.97 10.37
N ALA A 118 -5.46 0.92 11.11
CA ALA A 118 -4.28 1.73 10.83
C ALA A 118 -3.69 1.38 9.46
N PHE A 119 -3.65 0.09 9.12
CA PHE A 119 -3.24 -0.38 7.80
C PHE A 119 -4.14 0.19 6.68
N ALA A 120 -5.46 0.07 6.82
CA ALA A 120 -6.41 0.63 5.84
C ALA A 120 -6.29 2.16 5.72
N LEU A 121 -6.05 2.88 6.82
CA LEU A 121 -5.82 4.32 6.81
C LEU A 121 -4.51 4.69 6.10
N CYS A 122 -3.43 3.95 6.35
CA CYS A 122 -2.16 4.12 5.64
C CYS A 122 -2.36 3.90 4.14
N TRP A 123 -3.01 2.81 3.75
CA TRP A 123 -3.31 2.51 2.35
C TRP A 123 -4.07 3.63 1.67
N ARG A 124 -5.15 4.10 2.29
CA ARG A 124 -5.99 5.18 1.76
C ARG A 124 -5.23 6.50 1.64
N ALA A 125 -4.39 6.83 2.62
CA ALA A 125 -3.63 8.08 2.63
C ALA A 125 -2.47 8.05 1.62
N LEU A 126 -1.88 6.87 1.38
CA LEU A 126 -0.77 6.68 0.45
C LEU A 126 -1.25 6.57 -0.99
N ALA A 127 -2.39 5.90 -1.22
CA ALA A 127 -2.97 5.64 -2.54
C ALA A 127 -1.91 5.17 -3.56
N PRO A 128 -1.23 4.03 -3.32
CA PRO A 128 -0.10 3.62 -4.15
C PRO A 128 -0.52 3.31 -5.59
N ASP A 129 0.36 3.62 -6.54
CA ASP A 129 0.19 3.25 -7.95
C ASP A 129 0.45 1.77 -8.18
N ILE A 130 1.42 1.22 -7.44
CA ILE A 130 1.87 -0.17 -7.54
C ILE A 130 1.96 -0.76 -6.15
N GLU A 131 1.33 -1.91 -5.97
CA GLU A 131 1.53 -2.78 -4.83
C GLU A 131 2.51 -3.91 -5.19
N LEU A 132 3.45 -4.19 -4.29
CA LEU A 132 4.32 -5.36 -4.36
C LEU A 132 4.27 -6.15 -3.05
N THR A 133 4.03 -7.46 -3.15
CA THR A 133 4.02 -8.39 -2.00
C THR A 133 4.69 -9.70 -2.40
N PHE A 134 5.17 -10.46 -1.41
CA PHE A 134 5.60 -11.83 -1.61
C PHE A 134 4.54 -12.76 -1.05
N ASN A 135 3.90 -13.57 -1.91
CA ASN A 135 2.78 -14.44 -1.52
C ASN A 135 1.50 -13.71 -1.01
N GLY A 136 1.43 -12.39 -1.10
CA GLY A 136 0.30 -11.61 -0.56
C GLY A 136 -1.05 -11.94 -1.18
N SER A 137 -1.11 -12.34 -2.45
CA SER A 137 -2.37 -12.75 -3.09
C SER A 137 -2.92 -14.09 -2.58
N LYS A 138 -2.09 -14.93 -1.96
CA LYS A 138 -2.47 -16.28 -1.47
C LYS A 138 -2.47 -16.39 0.05
N TYR A 139 -1.76 -15.51 0.75
CA TYR A 139 -1.70 -15.52 2.21
C TYR A 139 -2.15 -14.17 2.77
N ASP A 140 -1.35 -13.12 2.62
CA ASP A 140 -1.52 -11.86 3.37
C ASP A 140 -2.89 -11.21 3.16
N TRP A 141 -3.30 -11.01 1.91
CA TRP A 141 -4.60 -10.39 1.61
C TRP A 141 -5.76 -11.22 2.10
N LEU A 142 -5.72 -12.54 1.91
CA LEU A 142 -6.79 -13.41 2.37
C LEU A 142 -6.89 -13.34 3.90
N PHE A 143 -5.75 -13.33 4.59
CA PHE A 143 -5.71 -13.21 6.04
C PHE A 143 -6.28 -11.87 6.51
N VAL A 144 -5.77 -10.76 5.97
CA VAL A 144 -6.20 -9.39 6.32
C VAL A 144 -7.69 -9.19 6.07
N VAL A 145 -8.20 -9.57 4.90
CA VAL A 145 -9.62 -9.39 4.57
C VAL A 145 -10.51 -10.24 5.46
N GLU A 146 -10.15 -11.50 5.69
CA GLU A 146 -10.95 -12.38 6.54
C GLU A 146 -10.99 -11.88 7.99
N ARG A 147 -9.85 -11.49 8.56
CA ARG A 147 -9.81 -10.89 9.92
C ARG A 147 -10.57 -9.58 10.01
N ALA A 148 -10.54 -8.74 8.96
CA ALA A 148 -11.27 -7.48 8.94
C ALA A 148 -12.80 -7.65 8.92
N THR A 149 -13.31 -8.85 8.61
CA THR A 149 -14.74 -9.16 8.56
C THR A 149 -15.29 -9.82 9.82
N GLN A 150 -14.44 -10.14 10.80
CA GLN A 150 -14.82 -10.75 12.08
C GLN A 150 -15.06 -9.69 13.16
#